data_AF-F9XE27-F1
#
_entry.id   AF-F9XE27-F1
#
_cell.length_a   1.000
_cell.length_b   1.000
_cell.length_c   1.000
_cell.angle_alpha   90.00
_cell.angle_beta   90.00
_cell.angle_gamma   90.00
#
_symmetry.space_group_name_H-M   'P 1'
#
loop_
_entity.id
_entity.type
_entity.pdbx_description
1 polymer ?
#
loop_
_entity_poly.entity_id
_entity_poly.type
_entity_poly.pdbx_seq_one_letter_code
_entity_poly.pdbx_strand_id
1 'polypeptide(L)' 'MANSPKEFICQLCHRTYERVDHLNRHLDGHRNERSFKCSKCPRSFNRRDLLLRH' A
#
# COMPACT_ATOMS: atom_id res chain seq x y z
N MET A 1 2.03 24.82 22.17
CA MET A 1 1.45 23.48 21.99
C MET A 1 1.62 23.08 20.54
N ALA A 2 2.44 22.07 20.24
CA ALA A 2 2.62 21.62 18.86
C ALA A 2 1.35 20.88 18.42
N ASN A 3 0.41 21.62 17.81
CA ASN A 3 -0.65 21.02 17.03
C ASN A 3 -0.06 20.65 15.66
N SER A 4 0.84 19.67 15.64
CA SER A 4 1.12 18.98 14.39
C SER A 4 -0.21 18.36 13.99
N PRO A 5 -0.83 18.75 12.86
CA PRO A 5 -1.98 18.02 12.36
C PRO A 5 -1.55 16.57 12.33
N LYS A 6 -2.36 15.67 12.88
CA LYS A 6 -2.03 14.25 12.88
C LYS A 6 -2.05 13.80 11.42
N GLU A 7 -0.92 13.94 10.77
CA GLU A 7 -0.72 13.62 9.36
C GLU A 7 -0.76 12.10 9.26
N PHE A 8 -1.77 11.60 8.58
CA PHE A 8 -1.95 10.17 8.38
C PHE A 8 -1.09 9.76 7.20
N ILE A 9 0.15 9.35 7.48
CA ILE A 9 1.13 8.97 6.45
C ILE A 9 1.00 7.47 6.15
N CYS A 10 0.83 7.13 4.88
CA CYS A 10 0.91 5.75 4.42
C CYS A 10 2.35 5.26 4.48
N GLN A 11 2.66 4.25 5.29
CA GLN A 11 4.02 3.70 5.42
C GLN A 11 4.48 2.89 4.19
N LEU A 12 3.58 2.60 3.24
CA LEU A 12 3.89 1.81 2.04
C LEU A 12 4.38 2.69 0.89
N CYS A 13 3.83 3.89 0.73
CA CYS A 13 4.19 4.82 -0.34
C CYS A 13 4.52 6.24 0.14
N HIS A 14 4.54 6.48 1.46
CA HIS A 14 4.82 7.76 2.11
C HIS A 14 3.91 8.91 1.67
N ARG A 15 2.68 8.61 1.22
CA ARG A 15 1.66 9.64 0.98
C ARG A 15 1.03 10.10 2.28
N THR A 16 0.85 11.42 2.39
CA THR A 16 0.21 12.06 3.52
C THR A 16 -1.28 12.28 3.27
N TYR A 17 -2.10 12.03 4.28
CA TYR A 17 -3.54 12.25 4.26
C TYR A 17 -3.94 13.10 5.48
N GLU A 18 -4.89 14.01 5.28
CA GLU A 18 -5.46 14.85 6.34
C GLU A 18 -6.40 14.05 7.26
N ARG A 19 -6.95 12.94 6.76
CA ARG A 19 -7.97 12.14 7.45
C ARG A 19 -7.65 10.66 7.46
N VAL A 20 -7.99 10.00 8.58
CA VAL A 20 -7.81 8.55 8.76
C VAL A 20 -8.70 7.73 7.82
N ASP A 21 -9.91 8.21 7.52
CA ASP A 21 -10.83 7.51 6.60
C ASP A 21 -10.28 7.47 5.15
N HIS A 22 -9.63 8.55 4.72
CA HIS A 22 -8.93 8.60 3.44
C HIS A 22 -7.71 7.67 3.42
N LEU A 23 -6.91 7.66 4.49
CA LEU A 23 -5.79 6.73 4.61
C LEU A 23 -6.27 5.28 4.57
N ASN A 24 -7.34 4.93 5.30
CA ASN A 24 -7.87 3.55 5.32
C ASN A 24 -8.38 3.10 3.94
N ARG A 25 -9.12 3.95 3.22
CA ARG A 25 -9.55 3.64 1.84
C ARG A 25 -8.35 3.47 0.90
N HIS A 26 -7.31 4.29 1.07
CA HIS A 26 -6.08 4.16 0.31
C HIS A 26 -5.30 2.87 0.65
N LEU A 27 -5.24 2.49 1.93
CA LEU A 27 -4.62 1.25 2.39
C LEU A 27 -5.35 0.00 1.88
N ASP A 28 -6.67 0.07 1.64
CA ASP A 28 -7.41 -1.01 0.98
C ASP A 28 -6.97 -1.18 -0.49
N GLY A 29 -6.66 -0.07 -1.16
CA GLY A 29 -5.97 -0.07 -2.46
C GLY A 29 -4.62 -0.77 -2.38
N HIS A 30 -3.80 -0.50 -1.37
CA HIS A 30 -2.54 -1.24 -1.13
C HIS A 30 -2.75 -2.72 -0.81
N ARG A 31 -3.83 -3.06 -0.11
CA ARG A 31 -4.23 -4.44 0.18
C ARG A 31 -4.65 -5.18 -1.10
N ASN A 32 -5.22 -4.46 -2.07
CA ASN A 32 -5.52 -4.94 -3.43
C ASN A 32 -4.31 -4.86 -4.38
N GLU A 33 -3.31 -4.02 -4.08
CA GLU A 33 -1.94 -4.13 -4.57
C GLU A 33 -1.16 -5.28 -3.90
N ARG A 34 -1.89 -6.30 -3.39
CA ARG A 34 -1.49 -7.72 -3.39
C ARG A 34 -1.18 -8.21 -4.80
N SER A 35 -0.26 -7.53 -5.48
CA SER A 35 1.04 -8.12 -5.80
C SER A 35 1.14 -9.55 -5.31
N PHE A 36 0.82 -10.49 -6.19
CA PHE A 36 1.27 -11.85 -6.07
C PHE A 36 2.80 -11.77 -6.02
N LYS A 37 3.36 -11.76 -4.81
CA LYS A 37 4.79 -11.65 -4.59
C LYS A 37 5.41 -13.01 -4.83
N CYS A 38 6.46 -13.03 -5.64
CA CYS A 38 7.24 -14.24 -5.81
C CYS A 38 8.02 -14.53 -4.51
N SER A 39 8.00 -15.79 -4.06
CA SER A 39 8.74 -16.19 -2.86
C SER A 39 10.25 -16.31 -3.09
N LYS A 40 10.71 -16.21 -4.34
CA LYS A 40 12.10 -16.37 -4.75
C LYS A 40 12.78 -15.06 -5.14
N CYS A 41 12.02 -13.98 -5.37
CA CYS A 41 12.57 -12.70 -5.80
C CYS A 41 11.70 -11.54 -5.31
N PRO A 42 12.21 -10.30 -5.25
CA PRO A 42 11.45 -9.15 -4.76
C PRO A 42 10.36 -8.66 -5.74
N ARG A 43 10.07 -9.39 -6.84
CA ARG A 43 9.05 -9.00 -7.83
C ARG A 43 7.63 -9.25 -7.33
N SER A 44 6.76 -8.36 -7.78
CA SER A 44 5.38 -8.21 -7.35
C SER A 44 4.49 -8.11 -8.58
N PHE A 45 3.49 -8.98 -8.71
CA PHE A 45 2.63 -9.06 -9.91
C PHE A 45 1.18 -8.72 -9.57
N ASN A 46 0.53 -7.87 -10.37
CA ASN A 46 -0.87 -7.50 -10.13
C ASN A 46 -1.89 -8.61 -10.43
N ARG A 47 -1.44 -9.76 -10.96
CA ARG A 47 -2.28 -10.92 -11.29
C ARG A 47 -1.59 -12.25 -10.98
N ARG A 48 -2.38 -13.27 -10.64
CA ARG A 48 -1.88 -14.59 -10.20
C ARG A 48 -1.24 -15.36 -11.34
N ASP A 49 -1.82 -15.28 -12.53
CA ASP A 49 -1.31 -15.89 -13.76
C ASP A 49 0.07 -15.34 -14.14
N LEU A 50 0.28 -14.03 -13.95
CA LEU A 50 1.57 -13.40 -14.17
C LEU A 50 2.64 -13.86 -13.17
N LEU A 51 2.27 -14.10 -11.90
CA LEU A 51 3.18 -14.73 -10.93
C LEU A 51 3.49 -16.19 -11.30
N LEU A 52 2.49 -16.97 -11.71
CA LEU A 52 2.67 -18.40 -12.01
C LEU A 52 3.54 -18.65 -13.25
N ARG A 53 3.53 -17.72 -14.21
CA ARG A 53 4.36 -17.78 -15.43
C ARG A 53 5.75 -17.16 -15.23
N HIS A 54 5.93 -16.34 -14.20
CA HIS A 54 7.17 -15.62 -13.93
C HIS A 54 8.29 -16.56 -13.47
#